data_AF-A0A956DXE4-F1
#
_entry.id   AF-A0A956DXE4-F1
#
_cell.length_a   1.000
_cell.length_b   1.000
_cell.length_c   1.000
_cell.angle_alpha   90.00
_cell.angle_beta   90.00
_cell.angle_gamma   90.00
#
_symmetry.space_group_name_H-M   'P 1'
#
loop_
_entity.id
_entity.type
_entity.pdbx_description
1 polymer ?
#
loop_
_entity_poly.entity_id
_entity_poly.type
_entity_poly.pdbx_seq_one_letter_code
_entity_poly.pdbx_strand_id
1 'polypeptide(L)'
;MRFLVGLSALALAMTGCSTSPPRRAMGPAPMGPPPGMAAPGMAPGAPMPMRPPAPTATAMLHLPGTVGPSPVRYKIVDGMAIHQGDILLGHVSQLGLRYRPRTAAPTPGVSQAAAIKDDGHLWPGAVMPYVFDDSVSPKDRADLAAAIDRVSQTALKLRPATPADQDYVRFVDHGRGCYSYYGRIGGGQEAHVGGCGVAAMMHEILHAAGFYHEHARPDRDQFVTVMWSEIAPGEESNFEIQSTARMFGTYDPQSIMHYSERTFSRRGQPTLVAKMPGTRLGGASDLSPTDVAAIAELYAGAPPPGQPPTGQPPT
;
A
#
# COMPACT_ATOMS: atom_id res chain seq x y z
N MET A 1 43.48 38.78 27.13
CA MET A 1 44.19 39.83 26.36
C MET A 1 44.26 39.38 24.90
N ARG A 2 44.22 40.29 23.91
CA ARG A 2 44.06 39.96 22.47
C ARG A 2 45.39 39.71 21.75
N PHE A 3 45.23 39.25 20.49
CA PHE A 3 46.14 39.23 19.34
C PHE A 3 47.02 37.97 19.14
N LEU A 4 47.34 37.45 17.94
CA LEU A 4 46.89 37.48 16.51
C LEU A 4 48.11 37.46 15.56
N VAL A 5 48.03 36.64 14.49
CA VAL A 5 48.85 36.60 13.26
C VAL A 5 50.31 36.09 13.33
N GLY A 6 50.70 35.26 12.36
CA GLY A 6 52.11 35.04 11.96
C GLY A 6 52.36 33.80 11.09
N LEU A 7 52.24 33.91 9.75
CA LEU A 7 52.54 32.82 8.79
C LEU A 7 54.04 32.69 8.47
N SER A 8 54.53 31.46 8.25
CA SER A 8 55.31 31.00 7.07
C SER A 8 55.82 29.56 7.31
N ALA A 9 55.33 28.54 6.61
CA ALA A 9 55.69 28.16 5.23
C ALA A 9 57.10 27.52 5.12
N LEU A 10 57.15 26.19 5.10
CA LEU A 10 58.26 25.42 4.54
C LEU A 10 57.69 24.29 3.68
N ALA A 11 58.16 24.18 2.44
CA ALA A 11 57.68 23.19 1.49
C ALA A 11 58.46 21.87 1.63
N LEU A 12 57.77 20.74 1.47
CA LEU A 12 58.41 19.50 1.05
C LEU A 12 57.49 18.76 0.08
N ALA A 13 57.88 18.70 -1.18
CA ALA A 13 57.22 17.88 -2.17
C ALA A 13 57.65 16.41 -2.00
N MET A 14 56.68 15.51 -1.88
CA MET A 14 56.92 14.07 -2.05
C MET A 14 55.89 13.49 -3.00
N THR A 15 56.39 12.93 -4.09
CA THR A 15 55.61 12.48 -5.25
C THR A 15 55.01 11.10 -4.98
N GLY A 16 53.71 11.06 -4.63
CA GLY A 16 52.96 9.82 -4.42
C GLY A 16 52.14 9.42 -5.65
N CYS A 17 52.63 8.47 -6.44
CA CYS A 17 51.87 7.95 -7.58
C CYS A 17 50.81 6.95 -7.08
N SER A 18 49.54 7.15 -7.42
CA SER A 18 48.47 6.16 -7.22
C SER A 18 47.58 6.09 -8.46
N THR A 19 47.55 4.93 -9.09
CA THR A 19 46.94 4.70 -10.40
C THR A 19 45.45 4.38 -10.27
N SER A 20 44.59 5.36 -10.48
CA SER A 20 43.16 5.11 -10.74
C SER A 20 42.97 4.41 -12.10
N PRO A 21 42.15 3.34 -12.20
CA PRO A 21 41.85 2.72 -13.48
C PRO A 21 41.03 3.66 -14.39
N PRO A 22 41.16 3.56 -15.72
CA PRO A 22 40.51 4.47 -16.65
C PRO A 22 38.98 4.32 -16.61
N ARG A 23 38.27 5.45 -16.50
CA ARG A 23 36.82 5.48 -16.69
C ARG A 23 36.50 5.02 -18.11
N ARG A 24 35.78 3.90 -18.25
CA ARG A 24 35.11 3.55 -19.52
C ARG A 24 34.13 4.67 -19.86
N ALA A 25 34.32 5.32 -21.01
CA ALA A 25 33.33 6.22 -21.56
C ALA A 25 32.07 5.39 -21.91
N MET A 26 30.96 5.67 -21.24
CA MET A 26 29.65 5.18 -21.70
C MET A 26 29.30 5.97 -22.95
N GLY A 27 29.23 5.29 -24.10
CA GLY A 27 28.64 5.87 -25.30
C GLY A 27 27.16 6.23 -25.06
N PRO A 28 26.58 7.13 -25.86
CA PRO A 28 25.16 7.48 -25.73
C PRO A 28 24.30 6.21 -25.86
N ALA A 29 23.31 6.09 -24.99
CA ALA A 29 22.33 5.01 -25.09
C ALA A 29 21.62 5.06 -26.46
N PRO A 30 21.28 3.92 -27.07
CA PRO A 30 20.56 3.92 -28.34
C PRO A 30 19.22 4.63 -28.16
N MET A 31 18.98 5.67 -28.96
CA MET A 31 17.68 6.34 -28.99
C MET A 31 16.61 5.33 -29.39
N GLY A 32 15.60 5.15 -28.54
CA GLY A 32 14.41 4.39 -28.91
C GLY A 32 13.72 5.00 -30.13
N PRO A 33 12.96 4.20 -30.90
CA PRO A 33 12.22 4.73 -32.05
C PRO A 33 11.23 5.82 -31.58
N PRO A 34 11.03 6.89 -32.38
CA PRO A 34 10.09 7.94 -32.03
C PRO A 34 8.66 7.38 -31.91
N PRO A 35 7.83 7.93 -31.01
CA PRO A 35 6.47 7.45 -30.81
C PRO A 35 5.64 7.65 -32.08
N GLY A 36 5.13 6.56 -32.65
CA GLY A 36 4.23 6.60 -33.81
C GLY A 36 4.51 5.59 -34.93
N MET A 37 5.63 4.87 -34.92
CA MET A 37 5.89 3.80 -35.91
C MET A 37 5.46 2.43 -35.39
N ALA A 38 4.40 1.89 -36.00
CA ALA A 38 3.98 0.51 -35.78
C ALA A 38 5.05 -0.47 -36.29
N ALA A 39 5.26 -1.58 -35.57
CA ALA A 39 6.13 -2.65 -36.02
C ALA A 39 5.59 -3.27 -37.32
N PRO A 40 6.40 -3.44 -38.38
CA PRO A 40 5.94 -3.99 -39.64
C PRO A 40 5.63 -5.48 -39.49
N GLY A 41 4.37 -5.88 -39.71
CA GLY A 41 3.97 -7.30 -39.80
C GLY A 41 2.73 -7.72 -39.01
N MET A 42 2.12 -6.84 -38.21
CA MET A 42 0.94 -7.21 -37.39
C MET A 42 -0.37 -6.77 -38.06
N ALA A 43 -1.20 -7.73 -38.44
CA ALA A 43 -2.51 -7.45 -39.05
C ALA A 43 -3.46 -6.80 -38.03
N PRO A 44 -4.24 -5.77 -38.42
CA PRO A 44 -5.20 -5.14 -37.53
C PRO A 44 -6.30 -6.14 -37.14
N GLY A 45 -6.44 -6.41 -35.84
CA GLY A 45 -7.42 -7.34 -35.29
C GLY A 45 -6.87 -8.63 -34.68
N ALA A 46 -5.55 -8.86 -34.72
CA ALA A 46 -4.95 -9.92 -33.91
C ALA A 46 -5.12 -9.60 -32.41
N PRO A 47 -5.62 -10.53 -31.57
CA PRO A 47 -5.67 -10.30 -30.12
C PRO A 47 -4.24 -10.11 -29.60
N MET A 48 -4.03 -9.08 -28.80
CA MET A 48 -2.78 -8.91 -28.04
C MET A 48 -2.48 -10.22 -27.31
N PRO A 49 -1.27 -10.79 -27.41
CA PRO A 49 -0.94 -12.00 -26.67
C PRO A 49 -1.12 -11.69 -25.19
N MET A 50 -2.08 -12.35 -24.54
CA MET A 50 -2.35 -12.14 -23.12
C MET A 50 -1.06 -12.45 -22.36
N ARG A 51 -0.50 -11.42 -21.72
CA ARG A 51 0.64 -11.58 -20.81
C ARG A 51 0.27 -12.70 -19.83
N PRO A 52 1.10 -13.74 -19.66
CA PRO A 52 0.77 -14.85 -18.78
C PRO A 52 0.45 -14.31 -17.38
N PRO A 53 -0.57 -14.87 -16.69
CA PRO A 53 -0.99 -14.36 -15.39
C PRO A 53 0.19 -14.36 -14.43
N ALA A 54 0.30 -13.29 -13.63
CA ALA A 54 1.37 -13.18 -12.64
C ALA A 54 1.33 -14.41 -11.71
N PRO A 55 2.49 -15.04 -11.41
CA PRO A 55 2.51 -16.24 -10.60
C PRO A 55 1.93 -15.95 -9.21
N THR A 56 1.06 -16.85 -8.75
CA THR A 56 0.41 -16.77 -7.44
C THR A 56 1.08 -17.70 -6.45
N ALA A 57 1.10 -17.30 -5.18
CA ALA A 57 1.58 -18.11 -4.08
C ALA A 57 0.68 -17.90 -2.85
N THR A 58 0.69 -18.87 -1.93
CA THR A 58 0.03 -18.75 -0.62
C THR A 58 1.09 -18.86 0.46
N ALA A 59 1.03 -17.98 1.46
CA ALA A 59 1.82 -18.09 2.67
C ALA A 59 0.92 -18.01 3.90
N MET A 60 1.30 -18.72 4.97
CA MET A 60 0.71 -18.52 6.29
C MET A 60 1.35 -17.26 6.89
N LEU A 61 0.62 -16.15 6.88
CA LEU A 61 1.09 -14.86 7.37
C LEU A 61 0.31 -14.47 8.62
N HIS A 62 1.02 -13.98 9.64
CA HIS A 62 0.37 -13.29 10.74
C HIS A 62 0.17 -11.83 10.33
N LEU A 63 -0.96 -11.54 9.68
CA LEU A 63 -1.28 -10.17 9.27
C LEU A 63 -1.56 -9.31 10.53
N PRO A 64 -1.27 -8.00 10.48
CA PRO A 64 -1.67 -7.05 11.51
C PRO A 64 -3.13 -7.21 11.94
N GLY A 65 -3.39 -7.23 13.25
CA GLY A 65 -4.70 -7.38 13.86
C GLY A 65 -5.26 -8.80 13.96
N THR A 66 -4.58 -9.80 13.40
CA THR A 66 -5.06 -11.20 13.38
C THR A 66 -4.72 -11.95 14.66
N VAL A 67 -5.58 -12.88 15.10
CA VAL A 67 -5.34 -13.69 16.32
C VAL A 67 -4.45 -14.91 16.11
N GLY A 68 -4.01 -15.15 14.87
CA GLY A 68 -3.20 -16.29 14.46
C GLY A 68 -2.76 -16.14 13.00
N PRO A 69 -1.94 -17.05 12.47
CA PRO A 69 -1.53 -17.00 11.07
C PRO A 69 -2.71 -17.37 10.17
N SER A 70 -2.94 -16.55 9.14
CA SER A 70 -3.97 -16.77 8.11
C SER A 70 -3.33 -17.17 6.78
N PRO A 71 -3.97 -18.03 5.97
CA PRO A 71 -3.53 -18.30 4.60
C PRO A 71 -3.79 -17.07 3.74
N VAL A 72 -2.74 -16.44 3.24
CA VAL A 72 -2.83 -15.24 2.38
C VAL A 72 -2.32 -15.60 1.00
N ARG A 73 -3.20 -15.54 -0.01
CA ARG A 73 -2.84 -15.79 -1.42
C ARG A 73 -2.54 -14.48 -2.13
N TYR A 74 -1.34 -14.34 -2.67
CA TYR A 74 -0.86 -13.12 -3.33
C TYR A 74 -0.30 -13.41 -4.72
N LYS A 75 -0.27 -12.37 -5.54
CA LYS A 75 0.45 -12.31 -6.82
C LYS A 75 1.86 -11.85 -6.60
N ILE A 76 2.79 -12.35 -7.41
CA ILE A 76 4.17 -11.90 -7.43
C ILE A 76 4.37 -11.01 -8.67
N VAL A 77 4.59 -9.71 -8.44
CA VAL A 77 4.86 -8.71 -9.47
C VAL A 77 6.18 -8.03 -9.13
N ASP A 78 7.17 -8.12 -10.03
CA ASP A 78 8.51 -7.55 -9.84
C ASP A 78 9.19 -7.94 -8.49
N GLY A 79 8.91 -9.15 -7.99
CA GLY A 79 9.40 -9.65 -6.69
C GLY A 79 8.58 -9.20 -5.47
N MET A 80 7.57 -8.35 -5.67
CA MET A 80 6.64 -7.89 -4.62
C MET A 80 5.41 -8.80 -4.54
N ALA A 81 4.99 -9.10 -3.32
CA ALA A 81 3.74 -9.79 -3.04
C ALA A 81 2.59 -8.79 -2.95
N ILE A 82 1.62 -8.91 -3.86
CA ILE A 82 0.43 -8.07 -3.94
C ILE A 82 -0.79 -8.95 -3.66
N HIS A 83 -1.55 -8.60 -2.63
CA HIS A 83 -2.77 -9.27 -2.22
C HIS A 83 -3.98 -8.42 -2.60
N GLN A 84 -5.08 -9.06 -3.01
CA GLN A 84 -6.32 -8.37 -3.40
C GLN A 84 -6.11 -7.15 -4.32
N GLY A 85 -5.27 -7.27 -5.35
CA GLY A 85 -5.05 -6.21 -6.34
C GLY A 85 -4.07 -5.10 -5.95
N ASP A 86 -4.18 -4.56 -4.74
CA ASP A 86 -3.58 -3.28 -4.30
C ASP A 86 -2.98 -3.31 -2.87
N ILE A 87 -3.18 -4.40 -2.10
CA ILE A 87 -2.56 -4.55 -0.78
C ILE A 87 -1.13 -5.08 -0.93
N LEU A 88 -0.15 -4.22 -0.69
CA LEU A 88 1.27 -4.56 -0.75
C LEU A 88 1.72 -5.28 0.52
N LEU A 89 2.17 -6.54 0.39
CA LEU A 89 2.72 -7.33 1.49
C LEU A 89 4.25 -7.23 1.61
N GLY A 90 4.91 -6.61 0.62
CA GLY A 90 6.35 -6.41 0.57
C GLY A 90 7.07 -7.42 -0.33
N HIS A 91 8.40 -7.41 -0.33
CA HIS A 91 9.19 -8.31 -1.18
C HIS A 91 9.05 -9.77 -0.72
N VAL A 92 8.88 -10.70 -1.65
CA VAL A 92 8.56 -12.12 -1.35
C VAL A 92 9.58 -12.80 -0.43
N SER A 93 10.85 -12.45 -0.53
CA SER A 93 11.92 -12.99 0.34
C SER A 93 11.85 -12.50 1.80
N GLN A 94 11.08 -11.47 2.09
CA GLN A 94 10.98 -10.83 3.41
C GLN A 94 9.66 -11.12 4.13
N LEU A 95 8.65 -11.70 3.47
CA LEU A 95 7.34 -12.00 4.08
C LEU A 95 7.46 -12.79 5.39
N GLY A 96 8.28 -13.83 5.40
CA GLY A 96 8.56 -14.68 6.57
C GLY A 96 9.50 -14.07 7.62
N LEU A 97 9.98 -12.84 7.42
CA LEU A 97 10.60 -11.99 8.45
C LEU A 97 9.58 -10.99 9.02
N ARG A 98 8.75 -10.44 8.13
CA ARG A 98 7.80 -9.35 8.40
C ARG A 98 6.55 -9.79 9.16
N TYR A 99 5.94 -10.90 8.74
CA TYR A 99 4.69 -11.43 9.31
C TYR A 99 4.97 -12.66 10.20
N ARG A 100 6.01 -12.57 11.03
CA ARG A 100 6.38 -13.61 12.00
C ARG A 100 5.42 -13.65 13.19
N PRO A 101 5.17 -14.82 13.79
CA PRO A 101 4.55 -14.89 15.11
C PRO A 101 5.44 -14.17 16.13
N ARG A 102 4.93 -13.12 16.80
CA ARG A 102 5.50 -12.69 18.07
C ARG A 102 5.21 -13.77 19.11
N THR A 103 6.20 -14.13 19.92
CA THR A 103 6.01 -15.03 21.06
C THR A 103 5.22 -14.31 22.15
N ALA A 104 3.90 -14.31 22.03
CA ALA A 104 2.95 -13.88 23.04
C ALA A 104 2.08 -15.09 23.43
N ALA A 105 1.82 -15.25 24.73
CA ALA A 105 1.02 -16.36 25.23
C ALA A 105 -0.44 -16.26 24.74
N PRO A 106 -1.11 -17.39 24.43
CA PRO A 106 -2.49 -17.37 23.96
C PRO A 106 -3.46 -16.99 25.09
N THR A 107 -4.15 -15.87 24.94
CA THR A 107 -5.33 -15.54 25.75
C THR A 107 -6.58 -16.14 25.07
N PRO A 108 -7.34 -17.03 25.73
CA PRO A 108 -8.57 -17.55 25.14
C PRO A 108 -9.69 -16.49 25.17
N GLY A 109 -10.23 -16.10 24.00
CA GLY A 109 -11.47 -15.33 23.92
C GLY A 109 -11.60 -14.36 22.75
N VAL A 110 -12.55 -14.64 21.84
CA VAL A 110 -13.20 -13.75 20.86
C VAL A 110 -12.35 -13.15 19.72
N SER A 111 -12.70 -13.51 18.49
CA SER A 111 -12.11 -13.05 17.21
C SER A 111 -13.20 -12.64 16.19
N GLN A 112 -13.31 -11.37 15.74
CA GLN A 112 -14.24 -10.89 14.67
C GLN A 112 -13.75 -9.62 13.91
N ALA A 113 -14.25 -9.34 12.67
CA ALA A 113 -13.30 -9.13 11.53
C ALA A 113 -13.57 -8.24 10.20
N ALA A 114 -12.81 -7.12 9.88
CA ALA A 114 -12.23 -6.56 8.61
C ALA A 114 -11.23 -5.31 8.63
N ALA A 115 -10.54 -4.86 9.71
CA ALA A 115 -9.39 -3.89 9.71
C ALA A 115 -8.28 -4.29 10.74
N ILE A 116 -7.19 -3.56 10.96
CA ILE A 116 -6.20 -4.01 11.98
C ILE A 116 -6.75 -3.87 13.42
N LYS A 117 -6.18 -4.61 14.38
CA LYS A 117 -6.29 -4.30 15.82
C LYS A 117 -5.04 -3.52 16.21
N ASP A 118 -5.07 -2.83 17.35
CA ASP A 118 -3.85 -2.20 17.86
C ASP A 118 -2.92 -3.23 18.52
N ASP A 119 -1.99 -3.73 17.74
CA ASP A 119 -0.91 -4.64 18.13
C ASP A 119 0.48 -4.01 17.90
N GLY A 120 0.52 -2.71 17.63
CA GLY A 120 1.71 -1.96 17.22
C GLY A 120 1.79 -1.67 15.72
N HIS A 121 0.76 -2.00 14.92
CA HIS A 121 0.66 -1.65 13.51
C HIS A 121 -0.21 -0.41 13.19
N LEU A 122 -0.81 0.25 14.19
CA LEU A 122 -1.44 1.57 14.00
C LEU A 122 -0.43 2.73 14.07
N TRP A 123 -0.78 3.86 13.47
CA TRP A 123 -0.01 5.10 13.56
C TRP A 123 -0.20 5.78 14.94
N PRO A 124 0.87 6.02 15.73
CA PRO A 124 0.75 6.59 17.07
C PRO A 124 0.06 7.96 17.09
N GLY A 125 -0.80 8.17 18.07
CA GLY A 125 -1.60 9.38 18.24
C GLY A 125 -2.60 9.65 17.11
N ALA A 126 -2.89 8.66 16.26
CA ALA A 126 -3.64 8.84 15.01
C ALA A 126 -2.99 9.84 14.05
N VAL A 127 -1.65 9.94 14.05
CA VAL A 127 -0.89 10.82 13.15
C VAL A 127 0.01 10.01 12.23
N MET A 128 -0.24 10.11 10.92
CA MET A 128 0.57 9.49 9.86
C MET A 128 1.49 10.56 9.23
N PRO A 129 2.81 10.53 9.51
CA PRO A 129 3.76 11.40 8.82
C PRO A 129 3.92 10.96 7.37
N TYR A 130 4.09 11.90 6.44
CA TYR A 130 4.30 11.60 5.02
C TYR A 130 5.36 12.46 4.34
N VAL A 131 5.90 11.96 3.24
CA VAL A 131 6.73 12.71 2.28
C VAL A 131 6.30 12.39 0.84
N PHE A 132 6.59 13.31 -0.07
CA PHE A 132 6.40 13.08 -1.52
C PHE A 132 7.75 12.80 -2.17
N ASP A 133 7.83 11.74 -2.98
CA ASP A 133 8.96 11.46 -3.87
C ASP A 133 8.89 12.36 -5.12
N ASP A 134 10.05 12.74 -5.66
CA ASP A 134 10.14 13.62 -6.85
C ASP A 134 9.50 13.02 -8.11
N SER A 135 9.25 11.71 -8.14
CA SER A 135 8.47 11.05 -9.19
C SER A 135 6.99 11.47 -9.24
N VAL A 136 6.38 11.86 -8.11
CA VAL A 136 4.94 12.18 -8.08
C VAL A 136 4.68 13.48 -8.85
N SER A 137 3.85 13.40 -9.89
CA SER A 137 3.59 14.52 -10.80
C SER A 137 2.94 15.73 -10.08
N PRO A 138 3.07 16.97 -10.59
CA PRO A 138 2.42 18.14 -9.99
C PRO A 138 0.88 18.02 -9.91
N LYS A 139 0.26 17.32 -10.86
CA LYS A 139 -1.18 17.03 -10.83
C LYS A 139 -1.51 16.07 -9.69
N ASP A 140 -0.80 14.94 -9.63
CA ASP A 140 -1.11 13.90 -8.64
C ASP A 140 -0.75 14.36 -7.22
N ARG A 141 0.22 15.28 -7.05
CA ARG A 141 0.45 16.00 -5.79
C ARG A 141 -0.74 16.88 -5.37
N ALA A 142 -1.44 17.50 -6.31
CA ALA A 142 -2.64 18.30 -6.00
C ALA A 142 -3.84 17.41 -5.64
N ASP A 143 -4.06 16.34 -6.39
CA ASP A 143 -5.10 15.35 -6.07
C ASP A 143 -4.83 14.65 -4.72
N LEU A 144 -3.57 14.35 -4.43
CA LEU A 144 -3.14 13.74 -3.18
C LEU A 144 -3.25 14.72 -2.00
N ALA A 145 -2.99 16.01 -2.20
CA ALA A 145 -3.26 17.03 -1.18
C ALA A 145 -4.76 17.09 -0.84
N ALA A 146 -5.66 17.03 -1.83
CA ALA A 146 -7.10 16.96 -1.61
C ALA A 146 -7.52 15.67 -0.85
N ALA A 147 -6.90 14.52 -1.16
CA ALA A 147 -7.13 13.26 -0.44
C ALA A 147 -6.64 13.35 1.02
N ILE A 148 -5.45 13.91 1.24
CA ILE A 148 -4.85 14.17 2.55
C ILE A 148 -5.75 15.09 3.39
N ASP A 149 -6.24 16.19 2.81
CA ASP A 149 -7.13 17.14 3.48
C ASP A 149 -8.46 16.48 3.87
N ARG A 150 -9.01 15.62 3.00
CA ARG A 150 -10.28 14.93 3.25
C ARG A 150 -10.16 13.86 4.33
N VAL A 151 -9.12 13.02 4.29
CA VAL A 151 -8.85 12.05 5.37
C VAL A 151 -8.53 12.78 6.68
N SER A 152 -7.83 13.92 6.64
CA SER A 152 -7.50 14.71 7.83
C SER A 152 -8.69 15.42 8.48
N GLN A 153 -9.89 15.35 7.90
CA GLN A 153 -11.15 15.74 8.58
C GLN A 153 -11.66 14.67 9.54
N THR A 154 -11.13 13.44 9.48
CA THR A 154 -11.49 12.31 10.36
C THR A 154 -10.66 12.31 11.66
N ALA A 155 -10.69 11.23 12.44
CA ALA A 155 -9.80 11.06 13.60
C ALA A 155 -8.32 10.87 13.19
N LEU A 156 -8.04 10.29 12.01
CA LEU A 156 -6.70 10.15 11.47
C LEU A 156 -6.23 11.49 10.88
N LYS A 157 -5.03 11.94 11.25
CA LYS A 157 -4.39 13.14 10.70
C LYS A 157 -3.16 12.77 9.90
N LEU A 158 -3.01 13.37 8.72
CA LEU A 158 -1.79 13.27 7.93
C LEU A 158 -0.99 14.58 8.07
N ARG A 159 0.33 14.48 8.21
CA ARG A 159 1.22 15.66 8.25
C ARG A 159 2.53 15.42 7.51
N PRO A 160 3.21 16.47 7.02
CA PRO A 160 4.59 16.34 6.57
C PRO A 160 5.47 15.69 7.65
N ALA A 161 6.33 14.76 7.24
CA ALA A 161 7.33 14.15 8.10
C ALA A 161 8.46 15.15 8.41
N THR A 162 9.05 14.96 9.58
CA THR A 162 10.20 15.70 10.10
C THR A 162 11.41 14.77 10.20
N PRO A 163 12.64 15.29 10.35
CA PRO A 163 13.82 14.46 10.56
C PRO A 163 13.79 13.57 11.84
N ALA A 164 12.82 13.76 12.72
CA ALA A 164 12.61 12.92 13.91
C ALA A 164 11.65 11.73 13.66
N ASP A 165 10.91 11.73 12.55
CA ASP A 165 9.97 10.67 12.21
C ASP A 165 10.71 9.47 11.60
N GLN A 166 10.77 8.38 12.36
CA GLN A 166 11.34 7.11 11.89
C GLN A 166 10.37 6.35 10.98
N ASP A 167 9.07 6.45 11.28
CA ASP A 167 7.98 5.83 10.52
C ASP A 167 7.24 6.90 9.72
N TYR A 168 7.09 6.71 8.41
CA TYR A 168 6.37 7.65 7.53
C TYR A 168 5.92 6.97 6.23
N VAL A 169 4.90 7.53 5.57
CA VAL A 169 4.50 7.13 4.21
C VAL A 169 5.28 7.95 3.17
N ARG A 170 5.98 7.31 2.25
CA ARG A 170 6.57 7.92 1.05
C ARG A 170 5.61 7.69 -0.11
N PHE A 171 4.92 8.74 -0.56
CA PHE A 171 4.11 8.67 -1.77
C PHE A 171 5.02 8.71 -3.00
N VAL A 172 4.83 7.78 -3.94
CA VAL A 172 5.67 7.55 -5.12
C VAL A 172 4.83 7.36 -6.38
N ASP A 173 5.39 7.68 -7.55
CA ASP A 173 4.84 7.27 -8.85
C ASP A 173 5.88 6.47 -9.64
N HIS A 174 5.55 5.22 -9.93
CA HIS A 174 6.37 4.33 -10.77
C HIS A 174 5.57 3.76 -11.96
N GLY A 175 4.47 4.41 -12.35
CA GLY A 175 3.63 4.01 -13.49
C GLY A 175 2.89 2.67 -13.32
N ARG A 176 2.74 2.18 -12.08
CA ARG A 176 2.14 0.87 -11.75
C ARG A 176 0.74 0.95 -11.11
N GLY A 177 0.11 2.12 -11.09
CA GLY A 177 -1.21 2.35 -10.51
C GLY A 177 -1.19 2.59 -8.98
N CYS A 178 -2.36 2.40 -8.37
CA CYS A 178 -2.63 2.64 -6.95
C CYS A 178 -2.42 1.35 -6.16
N TYR A 179 -1.58 1.37 -5.12
CA TYR A 179 -1.40 0.28 -4.16
C TYR A 179 -0.58 0.74 -2.94
N SER A 180 -0.82 0.12 -1.78
CA SER A 180 -0.29 0.59 -0.50
C SER A 180 -0.04 -0.56 0.48
N TYR A 181 0.83 -0.33 1.45
CA TYR A 181 1.05 -1.27 2.55
C TYR A 181 -0.15 -1.33 3.49
N TYR A 182 -0.46 -2.52 4.02
CA TYR A 182 -1.48 -2.68 5.05
C TYR A 182 -0.96 -2.31 6.45
N GLY A 183 -1.44 -1.18 6.98
CA GLY A 183 -1.04 -0.63 8.28
C GLY A 183 0.36 0.00 8.29
N ARG A 184 0.80 0.43 9.48
CA ARG A 184 2.17 0.89 9.72
C ARG A 184 3.11 -0.30 9.83
N ILE A 185 4.17 -0.30 9.02
CA ILE A 185 5.10 -1.44 8.89
C ILE A 185 6.44 -1.25 9.63
N GLY A 186 6.68 -0.05 10.15
CA GLY A 186 7.98 0.38 10.68
C GLY A 186 8.93 0.88 9.58
N GLY A 187 9.62 1.99 9.85
CA GLY A 187 10.43 2.71 8.86
C GLY A 187 9.59 3.50 7.85
N GLY A 188 10.28 4.05 6.84
CA GLY A 188 9.63 4.62 5.66
C GLY A 188 8.95 3.55 4.80
N GLN A 189 7.67 3.73 4.47
CA GLN A 189 6.86 2.79 3.68
C GLN A 189 6.28 3.45 2.44
N GLU A 190 6.36 2.79 1.28
CA GLU A 190 5.84 3.34 0.03
C GLU A 190 4.33 3.19 -0.12
N ALA A 191 3.68 4.21 -0.68
CA ALA A 191 2.32 4.14 -1.21
C ALA A 191 2.35 4.68 -2.65
N HIS A 192 1.91 3.87 -3.61
CA HIS A 192 1.96 4.21 -5.03
C HIS A 192 0.67 4.93 -5.43
N VAL A 193 0.81 6.10 -6.06
CA VAL A 193 -0.29 7.03 -6.36
C VAL A 193 -0.31 7.48 -7.83
N GLY A 194 0.45 6.79 -8.68
CA GLY A 194 0.64 7.16 -10.10
C GLY A 194 -0.63 7.07 -10.93
N GLY A 195 -1.09 8.20 -11.46
CA GLY A 195 -2.31 8.29 -12.26
C GLY A 195 -3.61 8.04 -11.47
N CYS A 196 -3.54 8.00 -10.13
CA CYS A 196 -4.70 7.78 -9.26
C CYS A 196 -5.57 9.03 -9.17
N GLY A 197 -6.89 8.84 -9.04
CA GLY A 197 -7.80 9.93 -8.65
C GLY A 197 -7.86 10.10 -7.13
N VAL A 198 -8.37 11.24 -6.66
CA VAL A 198 -8.52 11.58 -5.23
C VAL A 198 -9.16 10.44 -4.42
N ALA A 199 -10.23 9.82 -4.95
CA ALA A 199 -10.92 8.68 -4.34
C ALA A 199 -10.00 7.47 -4.10
N ALA A 200 -9.19 7.10 -5.11
CA ALA A 200 -8.22 6.01 -4.99
C ALA A 200 -7.07 6.38 -4.04
N MET A 201 -6.61 7.64 -4.05
CA MET A 201 -5.60 8.09 -3.09
C MET A 201 -6.10 8.04 -1.63
N MET A 202 -7.38 8.33 -1.38
CA MET A 202 -7.99 8.12 -0.05
C MET A 202 -8.04 6.63 0.33
N HIS A 203 -8.37 5.75 -0.62
CA HIS A 203 -8.32 4.30 -0.44
C HIS A 203 -6.92 3.81 -0.03
N GLU A 204 -5.87 4.24 -0.75
CA GLU A 204 -4.47 3.88 -0.42
C GLU A 204 -3.98 4.40 0.94
N ILE A 205 -4.46 5.59 1.33
CA ILE A 205 -4.21 6.15 2.67
C ILE A 205 -4.89 5.29 3.73
N LEU A 206 -6.10 4.80 3.48
CA LEU A 206 -6.80 3.93 4.43
C LEU A 206 -6.16 2.53 4.53
N HIS A 207 -5.65 1.96 3.43
CA HIS A 207 -4.78 0.78 3.52
C HIS A 207 -3.57 1.02 4.42
N ALA A 208 -2.84 2.12 4.22
CA ALA A 208 -1.72 2.51 5.08
C ALA A 208 -2.16 2.74 6.54
N ALA A 209 -3.40 3.17 6.77
CA ALA A 209 -3.98 3.35 8.10
C ALA A 209 -4.46 2.03 8.76
N GLY A 210 -4.48 0.91 8.03
CA GLY A 210 -4.88 -0.41 8.53
C GLY A 210 -6.29 -0.86 8.12
N PHE A 211 -6.94 -0.22 7.14
CA PHE A 211 -8.21 -0.67 6.58
C PHE A 211 -8.03 -1.69 5.48
N TYR A 212 -8.96 -2.64 5.45
CA TYR A 212 -9.02 -3.72 4.49
C TYR A 212 -10.25 -3.54 3.60
N HIS A 213 -10.37 -4.34 2.54
CA HIS A 213 -11.53 -4.29 1.67
C HIS A 213 -12.84 -4.70 2.35
N GLU A 214 -13.89 -3.92 2.09
CA GLU A 214 -15.23 -4.14 2.61
C GLU A 214 -15.87 -5.42 2.01
N HIS A 215 -15.65 -5.71 0.72
CA HIS A 215 -16.15 -6.94 0.07
C HIS A 215 -15.45 -8.22 0.53
N ALA A 216 -14.36 -8.09 1.29
CA ALA A 216 -13.61 -9.21 1.85
C ALA A 216 -13.99 -9.50 3.31
N ARG A 217 -14.96 -8.79 3.89
CA ARG A 217 -15.47 -9.07 5.24
C ARG A 217 -15.97 -10.53 5.40
N PRO A 218 -15.84 -11.15 6.58
CA PRO A 218 -16.44 -12.44 6.92
C PRO A 218 -17.97 -12.46 6.85
N ASP A 219 -18.63 -11.33 7.06
CA ASP A 219 -20.09 -11.19 6.94
C ASP A 219 -20.54 -10.86 5.50
N ARG A 220 -19.62 -10.62 4.54
CA ARG A 220 -19.95 -10.10 3.21
C ARG A 220 -20.95 -10.97 2.44
N ASP A 221 -20.92 -12.29 2.62
CA ASP A 221 -21.86 -13.21 1.97
C ASP A 221 -23.31 -13.05 2.49
N GLN A 222 -23.58 -12.21 3.50
CA GLN A 222 -24.93 -11.77 3.87
C GLN A 222 -25.44 -10.61 2.98
N PHE A 223 -24.54 -9.83 2.39
CA PHE A 223 -24.84 -8.57 1.70
C PHE A 223 -24.61 -8.62 0.19
N VAL A 224 -23.62 -9.39 -0.28
CA VAL A 224 -23.25 -9.51 -1.70
C VAL A 224 -23.13 -10.97 -2.13
N THR A 225 -23.17 -11.19 -3.45
CA THR A 225 -22.90 -12.47 -4.10
C THR A 225 -21.70 -12.29 -5.03
N VAL A 226 -20.70 -13.16 -4.92
CA VAL A 226 -19.56 -13.21 -5.84
C VAL A 226 -19.92 -14.07 -7.07
N MET A 227 -19.86 -13.46 -8.25
CA MET A 227 -20.12 -14.11 -9.53
C MET A 227 -18.82 -14.74 -10.07
N TRP A 228 -18.39 -15.84 -9.45
CA TRP A 228 -17.10 -16.49 -9.73
C TRP A 228 -16.85 -16.81 -11.22
N SER A 229 -17.90 -17.08 -12.00
CA SER A 229 -17.80 -17.33 -13.45
C SER A 229 -17.39 -16.10 -14.26
N GLU A 230 -17.55 -14.89 -13.72
CA GLU A 230 -17.27 -13.62 -14.39
C GLU A 230 -15.97 -12.95 -13.93
N ILE A 231 -15.24 -13.53 -12.96
CA ILE A 231 -13.92 -13.05 -12.55
C ILE A 231 -12.88 -13.43 -13.61
N ALA A 232 -11.93 -12.55 -13.95
CA ALA A 232 -10.83 -12.86 -14.87
C ALA A 232 -9.95 -14.01 -14.35
N PRO A 233 -9.55 -14.98 -15.20
CA PRO A 233 -8.75 -16.11 -14.77
C PRO A 233 -7.45 -15.68 -14.08
N GLY A 234 -7.25 -16.12 -12.84
CA GLY A 234 -6.13 -15.73 -11.99
C GLY A 234 -6.38 -14.50 -11.12
N GLU A 235 -7.58 -13.91 -11.11
CA GLU A 235 -8.01 -12.84 -10.20
C GLU A 235 -8.92 -13.35 -9.05
N GLU A 236 -9.27 -14.63 -9.03
CA GLU A 236 -10.24 -15.20 -8.08
C GLU A 236 -9.84 -14.98 -6.61
N SER A 237 -8.54 -14.96 -6.30
CA SER A 237 -8.05 -14.70 -4.94
C SER A 237 -8.34 -13.30 -4.41
N ASN A 238 -8.65 -12.33 -5.28
CA ASN A 238 -8.98 -10.97 -4.85
C ASN A 238 -10.39 -10.88 -4.20
N PHE A 239 -11.18 -11.96 -4.31
CA PHE A 239 -12.52 -12.09 -3.74
C PHE A 239 -12.58 -13.08 -2.56
N GLU A 240 -11.43 -13.62 -2.13
CA GLU A 240 -11.31 -14.44 -0.93
C GLU A 240 -11.65 -13.60 0.31
N ILE A 241 -12.46 -14.17 1.21
CA ILE A 241 -12.82 -13.56 2.48
C ILE A 241 -11.59 -13.49 3.38
N GLN A 242 -11.32 -12.31 3.93
CA GLN A 242 -10.34 -12.12 4.99
C GLN A 242 -11.00 -12.40 6.34
N SER A 243 -10.90 -13.64 6.80
CA SER A 243 -11.57 -14.10 8.02
C SER A 243 -11.06 -13.45 9.33
N THR A 244 -10.00 -12.61 9.29
CA THR A 244 -9.23 -12.24 10.50
C THR A 244 -8.85 -10.77 10.77
N ALA A 245 -8.73 -9.86 9.81
CA ALA A 245 -8.77 -8.39 10.09
C ALA A 245 -10.11 -8.04 10.78
N ARG A 246 -10.35 -7.01 11.67
CA ARG A 246 -11.47 -6.46 12.61
C ARG A 246 -12.75 -5.66 12.11
N MET A 247 -14.00 -6.08 12.36
CA MET A 247 -15.21 -5.43 11.75
C MET A 247 -15.52 -4.08 12.40
N PHE A 248 -15.86 -3.09 11.58
CA PHE A 248 -16.37 -1.79 12.00
C PHE A 248 -17.74 -1.54 11.38
N GLY A 249 -18.69 -1.08 12.20
CA GLY A 249 -20.04 -0.78 11.76
C GLY A 249 -20.78 -1.92 11.03
N THR A 250 -21.89 -1.53 10.39
CA THR A 250 -22.60 -2.36 9.42
C THR A 250 -21.84 -2.41 8.09
N TYR A 251 -22.05 -3.47 7.32
CA TYR A 251 -21.54 -3.57 5.94
C TYR A 251 -21.95 -2.34 5.11
N ASP A 252 -20.99 -1.69 4.44
CA ASP A 252 -21.22 -0.47 3.67
C ASP A 252 -20.98 -0.65 2.15
N PRO A 253 -22.05 -0.82 1.34
CA PRO A 253 -21.97 -0.90 -0.12
C PRO A 253 -21.32 0.30 -0.81
N GLN A 254 -21.18 1.45 -0.13
CA GLN A 254 -20.62 2.69 -0.63
C GLN A 254 -19.40 3.16 0.18
N SER A 255 -18.78 2.28 0.98
CA SER A 255 -17.45 2.52 1.54
C SER A 255 -16.45 2.75 0.41
N ILE A 256 -15.50 3.66 0.63
CA ILE A 256 -14.35 3.85 -0.27
C ILE A 256 -13.51 2.57 -0.39
N MET A 257 -13.57 1.67 0.60
CA MET A 257 -12.88 0.37 0.63
C MET A 257 -13.65 -0.76 -0.05
N HIS A 258 -14.80 -0.49 -0.67
CA HIS A 258 -15.60 -1.50 -1.37
C HIS A 258 -15.27 -1.55 -2.87
N TYR A 259 -14.92 -2.73 -3.40
CA TYR A 259 -14.78 -2.95 -4.84
C TYR A 259 -16.04 -2.56 -5.63
N SER A 260 -15.84 -1.93 -6.78
CA SER A 260 -16.91 -1.70 -7.77
C SER A 260 -17.46 -3.03 -8.33
N GLU A 261 -18.72 -3.04 -8.74
CA GLU A 261 -19.46 -4.22 -9.24
C GLU A 261 -18.73 -5.03 -10.33
N ARG A 262 -17.88 -4.39 -11.14
CA ARG A 262 -17.17 -4.99 -12.29
C ARG A 262 -15.67 -5.17 -12.08
N THR A 263 -15.14 -4.95 -10.88
CA THR A 263 -13.70 -5.10 -10.59
C THR A 263 -13.24 -6.51 -10.99
N PHE A 264 -12.09 -6.63 -11.67
CA PHE A 264 -11.57 -7.88 -12.24
C PHE A 264 -12.53 -8.68 -13.14
N SER A 265 -13.51 -8.06 -13.79
CA SER A 265 -14.42 -8.77 -14.70
C SER A 265 -13.73 -9.28 -15.97
N ARG A 266 -13.98 -10.54 -16.34
CA ARG A 266 -13.48 -11.16 -17.59
C ARG A 266 -14.15 -10.64 -18.85
N ARG A 267 -15.37 -10.09 -18.73
CA ARG A 267 -16.26 -9.76 -19.88
C ARG A 267 -17.11 -8.50 -19.65
N GLY A 268 -16.75 -7.65 -18.67
CA GLY A 268 -17.52 -6.47 -18.28
C GLY A 268 -18.84 -6.76 -17.55
N GLN A 269 -19.12 -8.03 -17.24
CA GLN A 269 -20.25 -8.43 -16.38
C GLN A 269 -19.91 -8.24 -14.90
N PRO A 270 -20.90 -8.03 -14.01
CA PRO A 270 -20.64 -7.88 -12.59
C PRO A 270 -19.96 -9.12 -11.98
N THR A 271 -18.88 -8.90 -11.23
CA THR A 271 -18.21 -9.88 -10.37
C THR A 271 -18.75 -9.85 -8.95
N LEU A 272 -19.34 -8.73 -8.53
CA LEU A 272 -20.07 -8.56 -7.27
C LEU A 272 -21.48 -8.05 -7.55
N VAL A 273 -22.48 -8.67 -6.92
CA VAL A 273 -23.90 -8.29 -7.02
C VAL A 273 -24.49 -8.15 -5.63
N ALA A 274 -25.15 -7.02 -5.33
CA ALA A 274 -25.81 -6.81 -4.05
C ALA A 274 -27.02 -7.76 -3.89
N LYS A 275 -27.20 -8.31 -2.68
CA LYS A 275 -28.37 -9.14 -2.36
C LYS A 275 -29.64 -8.32 -2.14
N MET A 276 -29.49 -7.06 -1.73
CA MET A 276 -30.59 -6.10 -1.68
C MET A 276 -30.79 -5.47 -3.08
N PRO A 277 -31.98 -5.61 -3.70
CA PRO A 277 -32.22 -5.05 -5.04
C PRO A 277 -32.09 -3.52 -5.06
N GLY A 278 -31.40 -2.99 -6.08
CA GLY A 278 -31.20 -1.55 -6.27
C GLY A 278 -30.01 -0.94 -5.52
N THR A 279 -29.36 -1.68 -4.63
CA THR A 279 -28.10 -1.28 -3.99
C THR A 279 -26.95 -1.33 -5.00
N ARG A 280 -26.24 -0.20 -5.19
CA ARG A 280 -24.99 -0.15 -5.95
C ARG A 280 -23.80 -0.54 -5.06
N LEU A 281 -22.77 -1.14 -5.65
CA LEU A 281 -21.54 -1.53 -4.95
C LEU A 281 -20.32 -0.72 -5.42
N GLY A 282 -19.57 -0.18 -4.46
CA GLY A 282 -18.34 0.59 -4.70
C GLY A 282 -18.58 1.87 -5.51
N GLY A 283 -17.51 2.36 -6.15
CA GLY A 283 -17.55 3.57 -6.97
C GLY A 283 -17.73 4.87 -6.18
N ALA A 284 -17.44 4.86 -4.87
CA ALA A 284 -17.50 6.04 -4.03
C ALA A 284 -16.49 7.10 -4.48
N SER A 285 -16.90 8.37 -4.48
CA SER A 285 -16.03 9.52 -4.76
C SER A 285 -15.35 10.07 -3.51
N ASP A 286 -15.76 9.63 -2.33
CA ASP A 286 -15.45 10.23 -1.03
C ASP A 286 -15.66 9.21 0.11
N LEU A 287 -15.15 9.53 1.30
CA LEU A 287 -15.34 8.74 2.52
C LEU A 287 -16.83 8.67 2.91
N SER A 288 -17.33 7.46 3.16
CA SER A 288 -18.67 7.28 3.70
C SER A 288 -18.74 7.66 5.20
N PRO A 289 -19.94 7.90 5.77
CA PRO A 289 -20.09 8.07 7.21
C PRO A 289 -19.58 6.87 8.02
N THR A 290 -19.68 5.66 7.45
CA THR A 290 -19.15 4.41 8.04
C THR A 290 -17.63 4.40 8.02
N ASP A 291 -16.99 4.82 6.92
CA ASP A 291 -15.52 4.96 6.84
C ASP A 291 -15.01 5.91 7.93
N VAL A 292 -15.64 7.09 8.06
CA VAL A 292 -15.28 8.09 9.09
C VAL A 292 -15.45 7.55 10.51
N ALA A 293 -16.55 6.85 10.79
CA ALA A 293 -16.80 6.22 12.08
C ALA A 293 -15.81 5.08 12.38
N ALA A 294 -15.49 4.27 11.38
CA ALA A 294 -14.53 3.17 11.49
C ALA A 294 -13.11 3.69 11.78
N ILE A 295 -12.68 4.78 11.15
CA ILE A 295 -11.42 5.46 11.47
C ILE A 295 -11.41 5.93 12.93
N ALA A 296 -12.50 6.55 13.39
CA ALA A 296 -12.60 6.99 14.78
C ALA A 296 -12.55 5.83 15.78
N GLU A 297 -13.28 4.73 15.53
CA GLU A 297 -13.30 3.56 16.42
C GLU A 297 -12.00 2.75 16.38
N LEU A 298 -11.30 2.71 15.23
CA LEU A 298 -9.98 2.09 15.11
C LEU A 298 -8.93 2.86 15.92
N TYR A 299 -8.91 4.18 15.76
CA TYR A 299 -7.90 5.05 16.38
C TYR A 299 -8.24 5.54 17.80
N ALA A 300 -9.45 5.30 18.31
CA ALA A 300 -9.83 5.58 19.70
C ALA A 300 -8.95 4.86 20.74
N GLY A 301 -8.31 3.74 20.35
CA GLY A 301 -7.36 2.99 21.17
C GLY A 301 -5.89 3.18 20.82
N ALA A 302 -5.55 4.03 19.83
CA ALA A 302 -4.20 4.11 19.27
C ALA A 302 -3.14 4.52 20.31
N PRO A 303 -1.89 4.04 20.20
CA PRO A 303 -0.87 4.28 21.21
C PRO A 303 -0.49 5.77 21.25
N PRO A 304 -0.16 6.34 22.41
CA PRO A 304 0.20 7.76 22.51
C PRO A 304 1.45 8.08 21.66
N PRO A 305 1.59 9.33 21.18
CA PRO A 305 2.75 9.74 20.38
C PRO A 305 4.08 9.38 21.05
N GLY A 306 5.02 8.83 20.27
CA GLY A 306 6.38 8.57 20.72
C GLY A 306 6.64 7.22 21.39
N GLN A 307 5.66 6.30 21.45
CA GLN A 307 5.96 4.91 21.82
C GLN A 307 6.47 4.11 20.59
N PRO A 308 7.64 3.46 20.66
CA PRO A 308 8.06 2.49 19.65
C PRO A 308 7.12 1.27 19.66
N PRO A 309 7.05 0.48 18.57
CA PRO A 309 6.28 -0.75 18.56
C PRO A 309 6.75 -1.65 19.71
N THR A 310 5.83 -2.05 20.59
CA THR A 310 6.16 -2.99 21.66
C THR A 310 6.74 -4.26 21.04
N GLY A 311 7.82 -4.79 21.60
CA GLY A 311 8.35 -6.10 21.19
C GLY A 311 9.31 -6.14 20.00
N GLN A 312 9.82 -5.02 19.49
CA GLN A 312 11.16 -5.05 18.88
C GLN A 312 12.21 -5.17 20.00
N PRO A 313 13.09 -6.18 20.00
CA PRO A 313 14.28 -6.15 20.85
C PRO A 313 15.19 -5.00 20.38
N PRO A 314 15.90 -4.32 21.29
CA PRO A 314 16.88 -3.31 20.90
C PRO A 314 17.99 -3.95 20.06
N THR A 315 18.42 -3.23 19.03
CA THR A 315 19.61 -3.52 18.21
C THR A 315 20.89 -3.27 18.98
#